data_AF-A0A0P0WTY3-F1
#
_entry.id   AF-A0A0P0WTY3-F1
#
_cell.length_a   1.000
_cell.length_b   1.000
_cell.length_c   1.000
_cell.angle_alpha   90.00
_cell.angle_beta   90.00
_cell.angle_gamma   90.00
#
_symmetry.space_group_name_H-M   'P 1'
#
loop_
_entity.id
_entity.type
_entity.pdbx_description
1 polymer ?
#
loop_
_entity_poly.entity_id
_entity_poly.type
_entity_poly.pdbx_seq_one_letter_code
_entity_poly.pdbx_strand_id
1 'polypeptide(L)'
;MGSGGAAAAAAAVPLRKEKQRSAAGRWPEVEDGVVPATAKRHVRRAWRCGVNVVLAAFVMVVPPMVILLDARGAGAPAVWISSVNAFRRGDGSILQWPAAAAARDKLLGGLLADGLDDGSCHSRYQSAMYRRNAGREPSPHLVSKLRRHEELQRRCGPGTAAYSDAVERLRSGKSGGIVSPSPEAECRYLVSISYRGLGNRILAAASAFLYAMLTDRVLLVDPSNEMDELFCEPFPGATWLLPPGFPLANYTSFSVETAESYGNMVKNKVITTDAGDAAPTTAQLPAFAYIHLDHTSTVEDKFFFCDEDQRAIRNIPWLVMRTDSYIVPGLFLVTGFQDELDSLFPETDAVFHHLGRYLFHPTNHVWGLVTRYYDAYLATAQQRVGIQVRVFGAQPESPKLLDQITTCTQKEKLLPEVIAAGEPPVVDVAPANSKSKAVLVTSLKSWYYEKMKSMYWEHATATGEAVSVHQPSHEEYQRFGARSHDGKAWAEIYLLSLSDALVTSGWSTFGYVAQGLAGLTPWVMHKPANDTAAAAGDDPPCRRDVSMEPCFHAPPFYDCRLKRGADTGKMVPHVRHCDDVQWGLKLVRRG
;
A
#
# COMPACT_ATOMS: atom_id res chain seq x y z
N MET A 1 14.12 60.20 -61.33
CA MET A 1 15.59 60.26 -61.43
C MET A 1 16.16 60.23 -60.02
N GLY A 2 17.12 59.34 -59.74
CA GLY A 2 18.05 59.48 -58.62
C GLY A 2 17.64 58.96 -57.24
N SER A 3 17.94 57.67 -57.02
CA SER A 3 18.55 57.02 -55.84
C SER A 3 18.20 57.43 -54.40
N GLY A 4 17.93 56.39 -53.58
CA GLY A 4 17.91 56.51 -52.11
C GLY A 4 17.07 55.43 -51.43
N GLY A 5 17.55 54.17 -51.39
CA GLY A 5 16.91 53.10 -50.63
C GLY A 5 17.95 52.05 -50.23
N ALA A 6 18.43 52.15 -48.99
CA ALA A 6 19.41 51.26 -48.41
C ALA A 6 18.84 49.85 -48.22
N ALA A 7 19.62 48.84 -48.60
CA ALA A 7 19.34 47.43 -48.40
C ALA A 7 19.51 47.04 -46.92
N ALA A 8 18.54 46.30 -46.37
CA ALA A 8 18.70 45.52 -45.16
C ALA A 8 18.39 44.06 -45.48
N ALA A 9 19.39 43.20 -45.28
CA ALA A 9 19.29 41.76 -45.47
C ALA A 9 18.33 41.14 -44.45
N ALA A 10 17.48 40.26 -44.92
CA ALA A 10 16.51 39.51 -44.12
C ALA A 10 17.22 38.50 -43.20
N ALA A 11 17.07 38.67 -41.89
CA ALA A 11 17.27 37.62 -40.90
C ALA A 11 15.89 37.08 -40.50
N ALA A 12 15.63 35.82 -40.84
CA ALA A 12 14.38 35.13 -40.57
C ALA A 12 14.20 34.87 -39.06
N VAL A 13 13.10 35.36 -38.51
CA VAL A 13 12.57 34.98 -37.19
C VAL A 13 11.77 33.68 -37.36
N PRO A 14 12.05 32.58 -36.64
CA PRO A 14 11.22 31.39 -36.75
C PRO A 14 9.91 31.60 -36.00
N LEU A 15 8.79 31.41 -36.73
CA LEU A 15 7.45 31.32 -36.17
C LEU A 15 7.37 30.19 -35.13
N ARG A 16 6.75 30.53 -34.01
CA ARG A 16 6.27 29.65 -32.94
C ARG A 16 5.34 28.59 -33.54
N LYS A 17 5.81 27.34 -33.68
CA LYS A 17 4.97 26.21 -34.07
C LYS A 17 4.20 25.69 -32.86
N GLU A 18 2.88 25.79 -32.92
CA GLU A 18 1.96 24.95 -32.15
C GLU A 18 2.33 23.48 -32.36
N LYS A 19 2.54 22.75 -31.25
CA LYS A 19 2.75 21.31 -31.28
C LYS A 19 1.42 20.63 -31.62
N GLN A 20 1.30 20.22 -32.88
CA GLN A 20 0.32 19.22 -33.31
C GLN A 20 0.54 17.90 -32.54
N ARG A 21 -0.57 17.38 -32.03
CA ARG A 21 -0.72 16.04 -31.46
C ARG A 21 -0.33 14.97 -32.49
N SER A 22 0.38 13.93 -32.05
CA SER A 22 0.53 12.68 -32.82
C SER A 22 -0.78 11.86 -32.76
N ALA A 23 -1.17 11.28 -33.89
CA ALA A 23 -2.42 10.56 -34.12
C ALA A 23 -2.46 9.12 -33.53
N ALA A 24 -1.67 8.82 -32.51
CA ALA A 24 -1.75 7.57 -31.77
C ALA A 24 -1.45 7.86 -30.30
N GLY A 25 -2.50 8.08 -29.49
CA GLY A 25 -2.43 8.47 -28.08
C GLY A 25 -1.80 7.40 -27.17
N ARG A 26 -0.50 7.17 -27.31
CA ARG A 26 0.29 6.27 -26.48
C ARG A 26 1.09 7.08 -25.46
N TRP A 27 0.86 6.80 -24.19
CA TRP A 27 1.69 7.27 -23.08
C TRP A 27 3.00 6.46 -23.06
N PRO A 28 4.12 7.03 -22.59
CA PRO A 28 5.40 6.32 -22.56
C PRO A 28 5.29 5.05 -21.71
N GLU A 29 5.61 3.92 -22.34
CA GLU A 29 5.66 2.60 -21.71
C GLU A 29 6.78 2.57 -20.66
N VAL A 30 6.43 2.14 -19.45
CA VAL A 30 7.41 1.63 -18.49
C VAL A 30 7.67 0.18 -18.88
N GLU A 31 8.83 -0.10 -19.49
CA GLU A 31 9.26 -1.46 -19.78
C GLU A 31 9.56 -2.19 -18.45
N ASP A 32 8.58 -2.95 -17.96
CA ASP A 32 8.81 -4.01 -16.98
C ASP A 32 9.40 -5.21 -17.72
N GLY A 33 10.71 -5.40 -17.57
CA GLY A 33 11.45 -6.55 -18.09
C GLY A 33 10.97 -7.86 -17.44
N VAL A 34 9.95 -8.48 -18.01
CA VAL A 34 9.56 -9.87 -17.75
C VAL A 34 9.55 -10.61 -19.08
N VAL A 35 10.64 -11.33 -19.36
CA VAL A 35 10.69 -12.28 -20.48
C VAL A 35 10.02 -13.58 -19.99
N PRO A 36 8.93 -14.05 -20.63
CA PRO A 36 8.32 -15.32 -20.27
C PRO A 36 9.27 -16.47 -20.67
N ALA A 37 9.61 -17.32 -19.69
CA ALA A 37 10.39 -18.53 -19.94
C ALA A 37 9.55 -19.51 -20.78
N THR A 38 9.83 -19.56 -22.08
CA THR A 38 9.29 -20.59 -22.98
C THR A 38 9.83 -21.97 -22.59
N ALA A 39 8.91 -22.90 -22.35
CA ALA A 39 9.17 -24.31 -22.08
C ALA A 39 10.11 -24.92 -23.14
N LYS A 40 11.28 -25.38 -22.71
CA LYS A 40 12.16 -26.23 -23.55
C LYS A 40 12.02 -27.69 -23.14
N ARG A 41 11.52 -28.43 -24.11
CA ARG A 41 11.30 -29.87 -24.21
C ARG A 41 12.58 -30.66 -23.85
N HIS A 42 12.47 -31.60 -22.92
CA HIS A 42 13.54 -32.52 -22.55
C HIS A 42 13.95 -33.41 -23.74
N VAL A 43 15.21 -33.33 -24.14
CA VAL A 43 15.86 -34.34 -24.98
C VAL A 43 16.93 -35.02 -24.13
N ARG A 44 16.73 -36.32 -23.89
CA ARG A 44 17.70 -37.21 -23.23
C ARG A 44 18.94 -37.34 -24.12
N ARG A 45 20.13 -37.11 -23.55
CA ARG A 45 21.37 -37.65 -24.11
C ARG A 45 22.24 -38.17 -22.97
N ALA A 46 22.45 -39.48 -22.98
CA ALA A 46 23.29 -40.21 -22.05
C ALA A 46 24.77 -39.90 -22.33
N TRP A 47 25.57 -39.74 -21.27
CA TRP A 47 26.96 -40.17 -21.32
C TRP A 47 27.46 -40.70 -19.98
N ARG A 48 28.41 -41.62 -20.07
CA ARG A 48 28.85 -42.59 -19.08
C ARG A 48 30.00 -42.06 -18.23
N CYS A 49 30.03 -42.59 -17.00
CA CYS A 49 31.14 -42.96 -16.13
C CYS A 49 32.54 -42.33 -16.33
N GLY A 50 33.01 -41.68 -15.27
CA GLY A 50 34.42 -41.45 -14.97
C GLY A 50 34.59 -41.16 -13.48
N VAL A 51 34.72 -42.21 -12.66
CA VAL A 51 34.96 -42.11 -11.21
C VAL A 51 36.43 -41.75 -10.99
N ASN A 52 36.71 -40.60 -10.39
CA ASN A 52 38.04 -40.27 -9.89
C ASN A 52 38.09 -40.51 -8.36
N VAL A 53 38.86 -41.54 -7.99
CA VAL A 53 38.96 -42.19 -6.67
C VAL A 53 39.72 -41.36 -5.62
N VAL A 54 40.06 -40.09 -5.87
CA VAL A 54 40.95 -39.32 -4.97
C VAL A 54 40.21 -38.33 -4.05
N LEU A 55 38.94 -38.00 -4.30
CA LEU A 55 38.19 -37.05 -3.44
C LEU A 55 37.40 -37.70 -2.30
N ALA A 56 37.25 -39.04 -2.30
CA ALA A 56 36.51 -39.76 -1.25
C ALA A 56 37.36 -40.10 0.00
N ALA A 57 38.67 -39.84 -0.03
CA ALA A 57 39.58 -40.17 1.08
C ALA A 57 39.82 -39.01 2.08
N PHE A 58 39.33 -37.79 1.80
CA PHE A 58 39.61 -36.62 2.66
C PHE A 58 38.47 -36.24 3.63
N VAL A 59 37.30 -36.90 3.55
CA VAL A 59 36.10 -36.54 4.35
C VAL A 59 35.88 -37.46 5.56
N MET A 60 36.69 -38.52 5.73
CA MET A 60 36.44 -39.54 6.78
C MET A 60 37.50 -39.62 7.90
N VAL A 61 38.42 -38.65 8.04
CA VAL A 61 39.50 -38.76 9.05
C VAL A 61 39.67 -37.54 9.98
N VAL A 62 38.91 -36.45 9.82
CA VAL A 62 39.14 -35.24 10.65
C VAL A 62 38.19 -35.02 11.84
N PRO A 63 37.00 -35.64 11.96
CA PRO A 63 36.18 -35.46 13.16
C PRO A 63 36.13 -36.71 14.07
N PRO A 64 37.27 -37.17 14.65
CA PRO A 64 37.20 -37.62 16.04
C PRO A 64 38.44 -37.33 16.90
N MET A 65 39.18 -36.24 16.64
CA MET A 65 40.35 -35.82 17.46
C MET A 65 40.10 -34.53 18.27
N VAL A 66 38.92 -34.38 18.88
CA VAL A 66 38.65 -33.32 19.87
C VAL A 66 37.92 -33.85 21.13
N ILE A 67 37.86 -35.17 21.35
CA ILE A 67 37.14 -35.75 22.53
C ILE A 67 38.08 -36.56 23.46
N LEU A 68 39.41 -36.39 23.42
CA LEU A 68 40.32 -37.13 24.32
C LEU A 68 41.46 -36.31 24.95
N LEU A 69 41.24 -35.03 25.24
CA LEU A 69 42.13 -34.28 26.12
C LEU A 69 41.32 -33.35 27.02
N ASP A 70 40.66 -33.93 28.02
CA ASP A 70 40.20 -33.20 29.20
C ASP A 70 40.69 -33.94 30.45
N ALA A 71 41.93 -33.67 30.83
CA ALA A 71 42.47 -34.06 32.14
C ALA A 71 43.60 -33.12 32.56
N ARG A 72 43.29 -32.30 33.58
CA ARG A 72 44.17 -31.47 34.43
C ARG A 72 44.42 -30.02 34.00
N GLY A 73 43.65 -29.11 34.59
CA GLY A 73 44.02 -27.70 34.73
C GLY A 73 42.84 -26.86 35.23
N ALA A 74 42.85 -26.50 36.51
CA ALA A 74 41.78 -25.80 37.21
C ALA A 74 41.64 -24.31 36.82
N GLY A 75 40.41 -23.78 36.92
CA GLY A 75 40.14 -22.34 37.01
C GLY A 75 38.91 -21.88 36.23
N ALA A 76 37.76 -21.73 36.90
CA ALA A 76 36.54 -21.14 36.33
C ALA A 76 36.69 -19.63 36.06
N PRO A 77 35.81 -19.04 35.22
CA PRO A 77 34.75 -18.24 35.84
C PRO A 77 33.35 -18.53 35.30
N ALA A 78 32.39 -18.14 36.14
CA ALA A 78 30.99 -18.54 36.15
C ALA A 78 30.16 -17.99 34.98
N VAL A 79 29.39 -18.87 34.34
CA VAL A 79 28.19 -18.51 33.57
C VAL A 79 27.01 -19.11 34.31
N TRP A 80 26.23 -18.25 34.97
CA TRP A 80 24.96 -18.63 35.59
C TRP A 80 23.88 -18.70 34.52
N ILE A 81 23.48 -19.92 34.14
CA ILE A 81 22.20 -20.15 33.47
C ILE A 81 21.19 -20.47 34.58
N SER A 82 20.37 -19.48 34.93
CA SER A 82 19.21 -19.68 35.79
C SER A 82 18.00 -19.97 34.92
N SER A 83 17.61 -21.24 34.87
CA SER A 83 16.29 -21.69 34.47
C SER A 83 15.39 -21.69 35.72
N VAL A 84 14.38 -20.82 35.77
CA VAL A 84 13.32 -20.91 36.79
C VAL A 84 11.95 -20.56 36.20
N ASN A 85 11.07 -21.56 36.19
CA ASN A 85 9.61 -21.40 36.22
C ASN A 85 9.22 -20.77 37.56
N ALA A 86 8.59 -19.60 37.57
CA ALA A 86 7.91 -19.08 38.76
C ALA A 86 6.70 -18.22 38.38
N PHE A 87 5.51 -18.79 38.57
CA PHE A 87 4.28 -18.04 38.79
C PHE A 87 4.36 -17.30 40.15
N ARG A 88 3.79 -16.08 40.18
CA ARG A 88 3.47 -15.19 41.31
C ARG A 88 4.50 -14.14 41.76
N ARG A 89 4.15 -12.90 41.40
CA ARG A 89 4.08 -11.67 42.22
C ARG A 89 5.40 -11.15 42.80
N GLY A 90 6.03 -10.25 42.07
CA GLY A 90 7.09 -9.35 42.53
C GLY A 90 7.38 -8.33 41.43
N ASP A 91 6.98 -7.09 41.68
CA ASP A 91 7.08 -5.93 40.79
C ASP A 91 8.55 -5.51 40.64
N GLY A 92 9.03 -5.34 39.40
CA GLY A 92 10.45 -5.10 39.11
C GLY A 92 10.79 -4.97 37.63
N SER A 93 9.88 -4.41 36.82
CA SER A 93 10.15 -4.16 35.40
C SER A 93 10.84 -2.81 35.21
N ILE A 94 12.00 -2.80 34.55
CA ILE A 94 12.69 -1.61 34.03
C ILE A 94 11.93 -1.01 32.81
N LEU A 95 10.84 -1.65 32.36
CA LEU A 95 9.89 -1.09 31.41
C LEU A 95 8.70 -0.50 32.18
N GLN A 96 8.91 0.67 32.80
CA GLN A 96 7.81 1.47 33.32
C GLN A 96 7.10 2.15 32.14
N TRP A 97 6.28 1.38 31.43
CA TRP A 97 5.23 1.95 30.58
C TRP A 97 4.38 2.83 31.52
N PRO A 98 4.17 4.13 31.24
CA PRO A 98 3.36 4.93 32.14
C PRO A 98 2.00 4.26 32.31
N ALA A 99 1.39 4.40 33.48
CA ALA A 99 0.03 3.98 33.79
C ALA A 99 -1.05 4.44 32.77
N ALA A 100 -0.68 5.24 31.77
CA ALA A 100 -1.42 5.57 30.56
C ALA A 100 -1.69 4.40 29.59
N ALA A 101 -1.02 3.25 29.72
CA ALA A 101 -1.33 2.08 28.88
C ALA A 101 -2.78 1.57 29.05
N ALA A 102 -3.39 1.83 30.22
CA ALA A 102 -4.79 1.50 30.52
C ALA A 102 -5.82 2.50 29.95
N ALA A 103 -5.39 3.58 29.28
CA ALA A 103 -6.26 4.69 28.84
C ALA A 103 -6.29 4.92 27.33
N ARG A 104 -5.82 3.97 26.51
CA ARG A 104 -5.93 4.08 25.05
C ARG A 104 -7.13 3.28 24.54
N ASP A 105 -7.97 3.95 23.76
CA ASP A 105 -9.16 3.36 23.18
C ASP A 105 -8.79 2.25 22.19
N LYS A 106 -8.97 1.00 22.60
CA LYS A 106 -8.72 -0.19 21.77
C LYS A 106 -9.67 -0.30 20.58
N LEU A 107 -10.81 0.40 20.61
CA LEU A 107 -11.84 0.37 19.57
C LEU A 107 -11.72 1.54 18.57
N LEU A 108 -10.73 2.42 18.76
CA LEU A 108 -10.38 3.51 17.85
C LEU A 108 -11.56 4.45 17.53
N GLY A 109 -12.24 4.96 18.55
CA GLY A 109 -13.42 5.82 18.42
C GLY A 109 -14.67 5.06 17.96
N GLY A 110 -14.74 3.75 18.24
CA GLY A 110 -15.81 2.87 17.77
C GLY A 110 -15.65 2.38 16.34
N LEU A 111 -14.53 2.68 15.67
CA LEU A 111 -14.20 2.15 14.35
C LEU A 111 -14.23 0.62 14.35
N LEU A 112 -13.65 -0.01 15.38
CA LEU A 112 -13.63 -1.46 15.54
C LEU A 112 -14.83 -1.93 16.38
N ALA A 113 -15.49 -2.99 15.92
CA ALA A 113 -16.44 -3.72 16.75
C ALA A 113 -15.71 -4.50 17.86
N ASP A 114 -16.33 -4.59 19.03
CA ASP A 114 -15.88 -5.46 20.13
C ASP A 114 -16.32 -6.91 19.89
N GLY A 115 -15.74 -7.86 20.62
CA GLY A 115 -16.21 -9.25 20.63
C GLY A 115 -15.56 -10.23 19.65
N LEU A 116 -14.53 -9.83 18.89
CA LEU A 116 -13.59 -10.82 18.34
C LEU A 116 -12.68 -11.35 19.44
N ASP A 117 -12.32 -12.63 19.35
CA ASP A 117 -11.40 -13.28 20.29
C ASP A 117 -10.00 -12.63 20.24
N ASP A 118 -9.60 -12.00 21.35
CA ASP A 118 -8.29 -11.34 21.52
C ASP A 118 -7.10 -12.29 21.26
N GLY A 119 -7.30 -13.60 21.45
CA GLY A 119 -6.30 -14.64 21.20
C GLY A 119 -6.01 -14.87 19.72
N SER A 120 -7.06 -14.88 18.90
CA SER A 120 -6.99 -15.15 17.46
C SER A 120 -6.26 -14.06 16.65
N CYS A 121 -6.37 -12.80 17.07
CA CYS A 121 -5.72 -11.67 16.42
C CYS A 121 -5.33 -10.56 17.41
N HIS A 122 -4.12 -10.67 17.95
CA HIS A 122 -3.60 -9.73 18.95
C HIS A 122 -3.49 -8.29 18.44
N SER A 123 -3.09 -8.10 17.18
CA SER A 123 -2.86 -6.78 16.61
C SER A 123 -4.12 -5.90 16.58
N ARG A 124 -5.31 -6.52 16.55
CA ARG A 124 -6.59 -5.82 16.45
C ARG A 124 -6.79 -4.83 17.59
N TYR A 125 -6.50 -5.25 18.82
CA TYR A 125 -6.70 -4.41 20.00
C TYR A 125 -5.38 -3.94 20.64
N GLN A 126 -4.30 -4.72 20.53
CA GLN A 126 -3.00 -4.34 21.11
C GLN A 126 -2.33 -3.21 20.32
N SER A 127 -2.65 -3.00 19.05
CA SER A 127 -2.00 -1.96 18.22
C SER A 127 -2.13 -0.56 18.80
N ALA A 128 -3.23 -0.26 19.52
CA ALA A 128 -3.42 1.02 20.21
C ALA A 128 -2.31 1.30 21.26
N MET A 129 -1.71 0.27 21.86
CA MET A 129 -0.63 0.42 22.84
C MET A 129 0.71 0.86 22.20
N TYR A 130 0.92 0.54 20.93
CA TYR A 130 2.15 0.86 20.21
C TYR A 130 2.10 2.24 19.53
N ARG A 131 0.90 2.77 19.30
CA ARG A 131 0.67 4.08 18.65
C ARG A 131 0.71 5.22 19.65
N ARG A 132 1.57 6.22 19.42
CA ARG A 132 1.61 7.44 20.25
C ARG A 132 0.46 8.41 19.92
N ASN A 133 0.08 8.48 18.65
CA ASN A 133 -1.04 9.29 18.17
C ASN A 133 -2.30 8.41 18.06
N ALA A 134 -3.43 8.86 18.62
CA ALA A 134 -4.73 8.19 18.50
C ALA A 134 -5.27 8.22 17.05
N GLY A 135 -4.79 9.16 16.24
CA GLY A 135 -5.22 9.39 14.86
C GLY A 135 -6.47 10.28 14.78
N ARG A 136 -7.15 10.25 13.63
CA ARG A 136 -8.42 10.96 13.43
C ARG A 136 -9.59 10.15 13.98
N GLU A 137 -10.58 10.83 14.55
CA GLU A 137 -11.80 10.18 15.02
C GLU A 137 -12.74 9.88 13.85
N PRO A 138 -13.33 8.66 13.77
CA PRO A 138 -14.30 8.34 12.72
C PRO A 138 -15.61 9.09 12.96
N SER A 139 -16.32 9.41 11.87
CA SER A 139 -17.67 9.98 12.00
C SER A 139 -18.66 8.95 12.57
N PRO A 140 -19.70 9.36 13.30
CA PRO A 140 -20.77 8.46 13.74
C PRO A 140 -21.45 7.74 12.58
N HIS A 141 -21.57 8.40 11.42
CA HIS A 141 -22.15 7.79 10.21
C HIS A 141 -21.27 6.68 9.66
N LEU A 142 -19.94 6.86 9.62
CA LEU A 142 -18.99 5.82 9.24
C LEU A 142 -19.08 4.62 10.18
N VAL A 143 -19.06 4.85 11.50
CA VAL A 143 -19.21 3.77 12.49
C VAL A 143 -20.51 3.00 12.26
N SER A 144 -21.63 3.71 12.08
CA SER A 144 -22.93 3.10 11.80
C SER A 144 -22.94 2.31 10.48
N LYS A 145 -22.33 2.83 9.41
CA LYS A 145 -22.21 2.15 8.10
C LYS A 145 -21.35 0.88 8.19
N LEU A 146 -20.27 0.90 8.97
CA LEU A 146 -19.43 -0.28 9.21
C LEU A 146 -20.21 -1.38 9.92
N ARG A 147 -20.96 -1.06 10.98
CA ARG A 147 -21.83 -2.04 11.68
C ARG A 147 -22.88 -2.66 10.74
N ARG A 148 -23.53 -1.84 9.90
CA ARG A 148 -24.46 -2.35 8.87
C ARG A 148 -23.77 -3.25 7.85
N HIS A 149 -22.53 -2.92 7.44
CA HIS A 149 -21.77 -3.76 6.52
C HIS A 149 -21.38 -5.10 7.16
N GLU A 150 -21.01 -5.12 8.45
CA GLU A 150 -20.75 -6.36 9.19
C GLU A 150 -21.99 -7.27 9.26
N GLU A 151 -23.18 -6.69 9.47
CA GLU A 151 -24.45 -7.43 9.40
C GLU A 151 -24.73 -7.98 8.01
N LEU A 152 -24.45 -7.20 6.97
CA LEU A 152 -24.55 -7.65 5.58
C LEU A 152 -23.60 -8.84 5.33
N GLN A 153 -22.35 -8.75 5.80
CA GLN A 153 -21.37 -9.83 5.70
C GLN A 153 -21.81 -11.10 6.44
N ARG A 154 -22.34 -10.98 7.66
CA ARG A 154 -22.87 -12.16 8.40
C ARG A 154 -24.07 -12.81 7.70
N ARG A 155 -24.94 -12.00 7.09
CA ARG A 155 -26.17 -12.49 6.45
C ARG A 155 -25.93 -13.09 5.06
N CYS A 156 -25.00 -12.51 4.30
CA CYS A 156 -24.78 -12.81 2.89
C CYS A 156 -23.39 -13.41 2.59
N GLY A 157 -22.48 -13.47 3.56
CA GLY A 157 -21.11 -13.92 3.36
C GLY A 157 -20.99 -15.44 3.16
N PRO A 158 -19.77 -15.92 2.87
CA PRO A 158 -19.50 -17.34 2.64
C PRO A 158 -19.98 -18.22 3.80
N GLY A 159 -20.51 -19.40 3.48
CA GLY A 159 -21.07 -20.34 4.46
C GLY A 159 -22.55 -20.13 4.80
N THR A 160 -23.19 -19.08 4.29
CA THR A 160 -24.62 -18.83 4.47
C THR A 160 -25.47 -19.48 3.36
N ALA A 161 -26.77 -19.67 3.61
CA ALA A 161 -27.72 -20.11 2.58
C ALA A 161 -27.82 -19.09 1.44
N ALA A 162 -27.87 -17.79 1.77
CA ALA A 162 -27.97 -16.72 0.78
C ALA A 162 -26.75 -16.63 -0.15
N TYR A 163 -25.56 -16.94 0.35
CA TYR A 163 -24.35 -17.08 -0.47
C TYR A 163 -24.44 -18.27 -1.41
N SER A 164 -24.83 -19.44 -0.90
CA SER A 164 -25.00 -20.65 -1.71
C SER A 164 -25.99 -20.44 -2.86
N ASP A 165 -27.14 -19.82 -2.57
CA ASP A 165 -28.17 -19.50 -3.58
C ASP A 165 -27.67 -18.50 -4.63
N ALA A 166 -26.89 -17.49 -4.21
CA ALA A 166 -26.29 -16.52 -5.13
C ALA A 166 -25.23 -17.16 -6.04
N VAL A 167 -24.45 -18.12 -5.53
CA VAL A 167 -23.48 -18.89 -6.30
C VAL A 167 -24.16 -19.81 -7.31
N GLU A 168 -25.25 -20.48 -6.94
CA GLU A 168 -26.05 -21.29 -7.87
C GLU A 168 -26.66 -20.45 -9.01
N ARG A 169 -27.16 -19.26 -8.68
CA ARG A 169 -27.63 -18.32 -9.71
C ARG A 169 -26.51 -17.91 -10.68
N LEU A 170 -25.33 -17.61 -10.14
CA LEU A 170 -24.15 -17.30 -10.95
C LEU A 170 -23.76 -18.46 -11.89
N ARG A 171 -23.78 -19.71 -11.40
CA ARG A 171 -23.54 -20.92 -12.22
C ARG A 171 -24.55 -21.09 -13.34
N SER A 172 -25.81 -20.81 -13.05
CA SER A 172 -26.91 -20.99 -14.02
C SER A 172 -26.91 -19.95 -15.15
N GLY A 173 -26.09 -18.90 -15.05
CA GLY A 173 -26.08 -17.78 -16.00
C GLY A 173 -27.39 -16.97 -16.01
N LYS A 174 -28.32 -17.25 -15.09
CA LYS A 174 -29.56 -16.48 -14.94
C LYS A 174 -29.21 -15.12 -14.38
N SER A 175 -29.19 -14.12 -15.25
CA SER A 175 -29.48 -12.73 -14.91
C SER A 175 -30.63 -12.71 -13.92
N GLY A 176 -30.55 -11.96 -12.83
CA GLY A 176 -31.65 -11.78 -11.88
C GLY A 176 -32.86 -11.16 -12.58
N GLY A 177 -33.60 -11.96 -13.35
CA GLY A 177 -34.88 -11.62 -13.91
C GLY A 177 -35.84 -11.47 -12.73
N ILE A 178 -36.58 -10.37 -12.75
CA ILE A 178 -37.52 -9.93 -11.72
C ILE A 178 -38.38 -11.12 -11.24
N VAL A 179 -37.96 -11.74 -10.14
CA VAL A 179 -38.89 -12.25 -9.15
C VAL A 179 -39.06 -11.09 -8.19
N SER A 180 -40.29 -10.63 -8.04
CA SER A 180 -40.69 -9.46 -7.25
C SER A 180 -39.75 -9.17 -6.08
N PRO A 181 -39.25 -7.93 -5.95
CA PRO A 181 -38.34 -7.59 -4.87
C PRO A 181 -39.11 -7.66 -3.55
N SER A 182 -38.93 -8.73 -2.79
CA SER A 182 -39.04 -8.59 -1.35
C SER A 182 -37.88 -7.69 -0.93
N PRO A 183 -38.11 -6.54 -0.27
CA PRO A 183 -37.08 -5.54 0.07
C PRO A 183 -35.94 -6.07 0.97
N GLU A 184 -35.97 -7.36 1.34
CA GLU A 184 -35.08 -7.99 2.29
C GLU A 184 -34.11 -9.05 1.70
N ALA A 185 -34.19 -9.44 0.41
CA ALA A 185 -33.58 -10.74 0.01
C ALA A 185 -32.92 -10.85 -1.39
N GLU A 186 -32.01 -9.95 -1.79
CA GLU A 186 -30.96 -10.32 -2.77
C GLU A 186 -29.58 -9.78 -2.38
N CYS A 187 -28.70 -10.68 -1.95
CA CYS A 187 -27.30 -10.37 -1.68
C CYS A 187 -26.56 -10.07 -3.00
N ARG A 188 -25.80 -8.98 -3.01
CA ARG A 188 -24.92 -8.57 -4.12
C ARG A 188 -23.49 -8.59 -3.66
N TYR A 189 -22.57 -8.85 -4.57
CA TYR A 189 -21.18 -9.17 -4.24
C TYR A 189 -20.20 -8.37 -5.08
N LEU A 190 -19.06 -8.09 -4.47
CA LEU A 190 -17.87 -7.55 -5.11
C LEU A 190 -16.68 -8.43 -4.74
N VAL A 191 -16.11 -9.10 -5.74
CA VAL A 191 -14.88 -9.88 -5.62
C VAL A 191 -13.70 -8.99 -5.97
N SER A 192 -12.79 -8.75 -5.04
CA SER A 192 -11.52 -8.03 -5.26
C SER A 192 -10.41 -9.03 -5.59
N ILE A 193 -9.91 -8.99 -6.82
CA ILE A 193 -8.79 -9.83 -7.25
C ILE A 193 -7.50 -9.36 -6.58
N SER A 194 -6.75 -10.31 -6.02
CA SER A 194 -5.45 -10.06 -5.42
C SER A 194 -4.38 -10.08 -6.52
N TYR A 195 -3.75 -8.93 -6.78
CA TYR A 195 -2.80 -8.77 -7.89
C TYR A 195 -1.69 -7.77 -7.52
N ARG A 196 -0.48 -7.95 -8.08
CA ARG A 196 0.72 -7.11 -7.86
C ARG A 196 1.24 -7.14 -6.41
N GLY A 197 2.06 -6.15 -6.05
CA GLY A 197 2.73 -6.05 -4.75
C GLY A 197 1.79 -5.76 -3.59
N LEU A 198 2.24 -6.09 -2.39
CA LEU A 198 1.48 -5.94 -1.15
C LEU A 198 0.84 -4.55 -0.97
N GLY A 199 1.60 -3.47 -1.22
CA GLY A 199 1.07 -2.10 -1.15
C GLY A 199 -0.14 -1.88 -2.07
N ASN A 200 -0.06 -2.35 -3.32
CA ASN A 200 -1.16 -2.25 -4.27
C ASN A 200 -2.36 -3.10 -3.83
N ARG A 201 -2.13 -4.31 -3.32
CA ARG A 201 -3.19 -5.21 -2.83
C ARG A 201 -3.97 -4.60 -1.66
N ILE A 202 -3.27 -3.97 -0.71
CA ILE A 202 -3.90 -3.27 0.43
C ILE A 202 -4.75 -2.08 -0.07
N LEU A 203 -4.20 -1.24 -0.94
CA LEU A 203 -4.91 -0.08 -1.49
C LEU A 203 -6.12 -0.50 -2.35
N ALA A 204 -5.97 -1.57 -3.14
CA ALA A 204 -7.04 -2.15 -3.95
C ALA A 204 -8.18 -2.68 -3.08
N ALA A 205 -7.87 -3.48 -2.06
CA ALA A 205 -8.85 -4.03 -1.13
C ALA A 205 -9.60 -2.93 -0.35
N ALA A 206 -8.89 -1.88 0.09
CA ALA A 206 -9.51 -0.73 0.74
C ALA A 206 -10.47 0.03 -0.19
N SER A 207 -10.06 0.20 -1.46
CA SER A 207 -10.88 0.89 -2.46
C SER A 207 -12.11 0.07 -2.84
N ALA A 208 -11.95 -1.25 -3.01
CA ALA A 208 -13.06 -2.17 -3.23
C ALA A 208 -14.02 -2.19 -2.03
N PHE A 209 -13.50 -2.14 -0.80
CA PHE A 209 -14.33 -2.05 0.40
C PHE A 209 -15.17 -0.79 0.45
N LEU A 210 -14.57 0.38 0.16
CA LEU A 210 -15.34 1.62 0.08
C LEU A 210 -16.46 1.52 -0.96
N TYR A 211 -16.13 1.03 -2.16
CA TYR A 211 -17.12 0.85 -3.21
C TYR A 211 -18.22 -0.14 -2.82
N ALA A 212 -17.88 -1.22 -2.10
CA ALA A 212 -18.84 -2.19 -1.58
C ALA A 212 -19.78 -1.56 -0.54
N MET A 213 -19.28 -0.67 0.34
CA MET A 213 -20.13 0.08 1.26
C MET A 213 -21.05 1.07 0.53
N LEU A 214 -20.54 1.78 -0.48
CA LEU A 214 -21.34 2.74 -1.27
C LEU A 214 -22.44 2.07 -2.10
N THR A 215 -22.27 0.79 -2.44
CA THR A 215 -23.20 0.05 -3.30
C THR A 215 -23.97 -1.06 -2.59
N ASP A 216 -23.83 -1.18 -1.26
CA ASP A 216 -24.40 -2.22 -0.40
C ASP A 216 -24.14 -3.64 -0.94
N ARG A 217 -22.86 -3.93 -1.20
CA ARG A 217 -22.35 -5.25 -1.63
C ARG A 217 -21.54 -5.90 -0.53
N VAL A 218 -21.58 -7.22 -0.48
CA VAL A 218 -20.61 -8.05 0.26
C VAL A 218 -19.26 -7.94 -0.44
N LEU A 219 -18.19 -7.68 0.33
CA LEU A 219 -16.82 -7.73 -0.16
C LEU A 219 -16.26 -9.16 0.01
N LEU A 220 -15.74 -9.73 -1.07
CA LEU A 220 -14.96 -10.96 -1.05
C LEU A 220 -13.57 -10.68 -1.62
N VAL A 221 -12.52 -11.04 -0.91
CA VAL A 221 -11.13 -10.85 -1.31
C VAL A 221 -10.57 -12.19 -1.77
N ASP A 222 -9.98 -12.21 -2.95
CA ASP A 222 -9.23 -13.37 -3.44
C ASP A 222 -8.09 -13.72 -2.45
N PRO A 223 -8.05 -14.95 -1.90
CA PRO A 223 -7.04 -15.35 -0.91
C PRO A 223 -5.63 -15.45 -1.51
N SER A 224 -5.49 -15.43 -2.84
CA SER A 224 -4.20 -15.52 -3.52
C SER A 224 -3.20 -14.43 -3.09
N ASN A 225 -1.91 -14.70 -3.30
CA ASN A 225 -0.81 -13.85 -2.85
C ASN A 225 -0.82 -13.61 -1.33
N GLU A 226 -1.19 -14.63 -0.54
CA GLU A 226 -1.08 -14.63 0.92
C GLU A 226 -2.03 -13.64 1.60
N MET A 227 -3.11 -13.21 0.94
CA MET A 227 -4.12 -12.36 1.59
C MET A 227 -4.78 -13.06 2.79
N ASP A 228 -4.84 -14.40 2.77
CA ASP A 228 -5.32 -15.27 3.84
C ASP A 228 -4.29 -15.52 4.95
N GLU A 229 -3.00 -15.33 4.69
CA GLU A 229 -1.91 -15.54 5.67
C GLU A 229 -1.47 -14.23 6.37
N LEU A 230 -1.64 -13.07 5.72
CA LEU A 230 -1.12 -11.78 6.18
C LEU A 230 -2.06 -11.00 7.11
N PHE A 231 -3.37 -11.15 6.92
CA PHE A 231 -4.39 -10.34 7.59
C PHE A 231 -5.36 -11.20 8.40
N CYS A 232 -5.77 -10.70 9.56
CA CYS A 232 -6.87 -11.27 10.32
C CYS A 232 -8.22 -11.00 9.63
N GLU A 233 -9.26 -11.73 10.04
CA GLU A 233 -10.63 -11.45 9.62
C GLU A 233 -11.10 -10.07 10.12
N PRO A 234 -11.53 -9.16 9.23
CA PRO A 234 -11.96 -7.82 9.64
C PRO A 234 -13.40 -7.80 10.18
N PHE A 235 -14.25 -8.73 9.75
CA PHE A 235 -15.69 -8.74 10.03
C PHE A 235 -16.05 -9.75 11.14
N PRO A 236 -16.58 -9.31 12.30
CA PRO A 236 -16.99 -10.22 13.36
C PRO A 236 -18.03 -11.25 12.90
N GLY A 237 -17.70 -12.55 13.03
CA GLY A 237 -18.60 -13.66 12.73
C GLY A 237 -18.80 -13.96 11.25
N ALA A 238 -17.97 -13.41 10.37
CA ALA A 238 -17.99 -13.68 8.93
C ALA A 238 -16.55 -13.73 8.39
N THR A 239 -16.38 -14.25 7.16
CA THR A 239 -15.11 -14.18 6.44
C THR A 239 -15.23 -13.24 5.25
N TRP A 240 -14.19 -12.46 5.01
CA TRP A 240 -14.04 -11.69 3.78
C TRP A 240 -13.36 -12.49 2.65
N LEU A 241 -12.84 -13.68 2.90
CA LEU A 241 -12.09 -14.44 1.90
C LEU A 241 -13.04 -15.14 0.92
N LEU A 242 -12.70 -15.08 -0.37
CA LEU A 242 -13.40 -15.83 -1.39
C LEU A 242 -13.15 -17.33 -1.19
N PRO A 243 -14.19 -18.15 -0.97
CA PRO A 243 -14.00 -19.57 -0.69
C PRO A 243 -13.52 -20.34 -1.93
N PRO A 244 -12.83 -21.48 -1.74
CA PRO A 244 -12.49 -22.37 -2.84
C PRO A 244 -13.76 -22.87 -3.55
N GLY A 245 -13.66 -23.14 -4.85
CA GLY A 245 -14.78 -23.62 -5.67
C GLY A 245 -15.74 -22.52 -6.17
N PHE A 246 -15.31 -21.25 -6.13
CA PHE A 246 -16.00 -20.14 -6.80
C PHE A 246 -16.21 -20.46 -8.30
N PRO A 247 -17.43 -20.27 -8.85
CA PRO A 247 -17.80 -20.83 -10.16
C PRO A 247 -17.15 -20.14 -11.37
N LEU A 248 -16.65 -18.92 -11.23
CA LEU A 248 -15.94 -18.24 -12.32
C LEU A 248 -14.50 -18.75 -12.37
N ALA A 249 -14.29 -19.88 -13.05
CA ALA A 249 -12.95 -20.41 -13.26
C ALA A 249 -12.04 -19.37 -13.96
N ASN A 250 -10.78 -19.29 -13.55
CA ASN A 250 -9.78 -18.37 -14.13
C ASN A 250 -10.15 -16.89 -14.10
N TYR A 251 -10.99 -16.44 -13.16
CA TYR A 251 -11.30 -15.01 -12.97
C TYR A 251 -10.04 -14.14 -12.75
N THR A 252 -8.98 -14.73 -12.20
CA THR A 252 -7.66 -14.13 -12.05
C THR A 252 -6.91 -13.92 -13.38
N SER A 253 -7.43 -14.42 -14.50
CA SER A 253 -6.88 -14.20 -15.85
C SER A 253 -7.73 -13.26 -16.71
N PHE A 254 -8.84 -12.71 -16.19
CA PHE A 254 -9.67 -11.76 -16.93
C PHE A 254 -8.89 -10.51 -17.35
N SER A 255 -9.22 -9.97 -18.51
CA SER A 255 -8.54 -8.82 -19.15
C SER A 255 -9.56 -7.86 -19.77
N VAL A 256 -9.08 -6.76 -20.33
CA VAL A 256 -9.92 -5.82 -21.10
C VAL A 256 -10.66 -6.49 -22.26
N GLU A 257 -10.19 -7.64 -22.73
CA GLU A 257 -10.78 -8.38 -23.86
C GLU A 257 -11.85 -9.39 -23.43
N THR A 258 -11.97 -9.68 -22.13
CA THR A 258 -13.00 -10.58 -21.59
C THR A 258 -14.38 -10.06 -21.99
N ALA A 259 -15.28 -10.94 -22.48
CA ALA A 259 -16.58 -10.54 -22.99
C ALA A 259 -17.44 -9.83 -21.93
N GLU A 260 -17.35 -10.30 -20.68
CA GLU A 260 -18.03 -9.74 -19.52
C GLU A 260 -17.28 -8.56 -18.88
N SER A 261 -16.17 -8.09 -19.47
CA SER A 261 -15.54 -6.83 -19.07
C SER A 261 -16.50 -5.68 -19.34
N TYR A 262 -16.75 -4.85 -18.32
CA TYR A 262 -17.69 -3.74 -18.44
C TYR A 262 -17.29 -2.77 -19.55
N GLY A 263 -16.03 -2.35 -19.61
CA GLY A 263 -15.53 -1.47 -20.68
C GLY A 263 -15.68 -2.12 -22.07
N ASN A 264 -15.48 -3.44 -22.17
CA ASN A 264 -15.68 -4.18 -23.42
C ASN A 264 -17.17 -4.25 -23.83
N MET A 265 -18.06 -4.48 -22.86
CA MET A 265 -19.51 -4.48 -23.09
C MET A 265 -20.02 -3.10 -23.52
N VAL A 266 -19.50 -2.02 -22.93
CA VAL A 266 -19.83 -0.64 -23.33
C VAL A 266 -19.30 -0.37 -24.74
N LYS A 267 -18.02 -0.68 -25.01
CA LYS A 267 -17.40 -0.52 -26.33
C LYS A 267 -18.18 -1.23 -27.45
N ASN A 268 -18.67 -2.44 -27.16
CA ASN A 268 -19.43 -3.26 -28.11
C ASN A 268 -20.95 -3.01 -28.07
N LYS A 269 -21.42 -2.02 -27.30
CA LYS A 269 -22.84 -1.64 -27.15
C LYS A 269 -23.74 -2.79 -26.65
N VAL A 270 -23.17 -3.71 -25.88
CA VAL A 270 -23.92 -4.75 -25.15
C VAL A 270 -24.68 -4.11 -24.00
N ILE A 271 -24.06 -3.12 -23.35
CA ILE A 271 -24.70 -2.24 -22.36
C ILE A 271 -24.79 -0.84 -22.97
N THR A 272 -25.99 -0.25 -22.95
CA THR A 272 -26.23 1.12 -23.41
C THR A 272 -26.72 1.99 -22.24
N THR A 273 -26.03 3.11 -22.00
CA THR A 273 -26.33 4.05 -20.91
C THR A 273 -27.11 5.29 -21.38
N ASP A 274 -27.20 5.52 -22.70
CA ASP A 274 -27.83 6.70 -23.34
C ASP A 274 -29.37 6.65 -23.44
N ALA A 275 -30.04 5.64 -22.86
CA ALA A 275 -31.51 5.61 -22.81
C ALA A 275 -32.02 6.53 -21.69
N GLY A 276 -32.30 7.81 -22.02
CA GLY A 276 -32.86 8.77 -21.06
C GLY A 276 -34.18 8.26 -20.46
N ASP A 277 -34.36 8.41 -19.13
CA ASP A 277 -35.49 8.13 -18.23
C ASP A 277 -36.37 6.88 -18.44
N ALA A 278 -36.22 6.15 -19.53
CA ALA A 278 -36.75 4.84 -19.76
C ALA A 278 -35.77 3.85 -19.14
N ALA A 279 -36.24 3.09 -18.15
CA ALA A 279 -35.52 1.94 -17.65
C ALA A 279 -34.98 1.13 -18.85
N PRO A 280 -33.70 0.70 -18.85
CA PRO A 280 -33.14 -0.03 -19.96
C PRO A 280 -34.14 -1.13 -20.35
N THR A 281 -34.56 -1.15 -21.62
CA THR A 281 -35.29 -2.29 -22.17
C THR A 281 -34.53 -3.52 -21.72
N THR A 282 -35.23 -4.45 -21.06
CA THR A 282 -34.75 -5.65 -20.36
C THR A 282 -33.88 -6.57 -21.22
N ALA A 283 -32.77 -6.06 -21.75
CA ALA A 283 -31.62 -6.83 -22.12
C ALA A 283 -31.14 -7.46 -20.81
N GLN A 284 -31.15 -8.78 -20.76
CA GLN A 284 -30.72 -9.57 -19.61
C GLN A 284 -29.36 -9.05 -19.12
N LEU A 285 -29.34 -8.26 -18.05
CA LEU A 285 -28.11 -7.80 -17.42
C LEU A 285 -27.28 -9.03 -17.07
N PRO A 286 -25.96 -9.05 -17.34
CA PRO A 286 -25.18 -10.26 -17.14
C PRO A 286 -25.20 -10.68 -15.66
N ALA A 287 -25.07 -11.99 -15.40
CA ALA A 287 -25.03 -12.52 -14.04
C ALA A 287 -23.83 -11.96 -13.24
N PHE A 288 -22.75 -11.60 -13.94
CA PHE A 288 -21.61 -10.88 -13.39
C PHE A 288 -21.02 -9.89 -14.41
N ALA A 289 -20.24 -8.93 -13.92
CA ALA A 289 -19.38 -8.10 -14.77
C ALA A 289 -17.96 -8.05 -14.20
N TYR A 290 -16.98 -8.08 -15.10
CA TYR A 290 -15.58 -7.83 -14.78
C TYR A 290 -15.28 -6.33 -14.86
N ILE A 291 -14.78 -5.75 -13.78
CA ILE A 291 -14.43 -4.34 -13.65
C ILE A 291 -12.91 -4.23 -13.71
N HIS A 292 -12.40 -3.74 -14.85
CA HIS A 292 -10.97 -3.62 -15.09
C HIS A 292 -10.47 -2.19 -14.80
N LEU A 293 -9.95 -1.98 -13.59
CA LEU A 293 -9.41 -0.70 -13.11
C LEU A 293 -7.91 -0.82 -12.77
N ASP A 294 -7.21 -1.68 -13.52
CA ASP A 294 -5.75 -1.76 -13.54
C ASP A 294 -5.16 -0.50 -14.20
N HIS A 295 -3.86 -0.25 -14.04
CA HIS A 295 -3.15 0.84 -14.72
C HIS A 295 -3.27 0.76 -16.26
N THR A 296 -3.58 -0.42 -16.81
CA THR A 296 -3.86 -0.65 -18.24
C THR A 296 -5.30 -0.38 -18.67
N SER A 297 -6.14 0.17 -17.77
CA SER A 297 -7.55 0.47 -18.06
C SER A 297 -7.75 1.35 -19.29
N THR A 298 -8.75 0.98 -20.09
CA THR A 298 -9.14 1.70 -21.30
C THR A 298 -9.95 2.96 -20.97
N VAL A 299 -10.32 3.73 -22.00
CA VAL A 299 -11.21 4.89 -21.82
C VAL A 299 -12.60 4.41 -21.38
N GLU A 300 -13.09 3.31 -21.96
CA GLU A 300 -14.39 2.74 -21.67
C GLU A 300 -14.45 2.14 -20.25
N ASP A 301 -13.37 1.52 -19.78
CA ASP A 301 -13.28 1.05 -18.38
C ASP A 301 -13.42 2.20 -17.38
N LYS A 302 -12.89 3.38 -17.74
CA LYS A 302 -12.91 4.58 -16.89
C LYS A 302 -14.28 5.25 -16.82
N PHE A 303 -15.25 4.86 -17.65
CA PHE A 303 -16.66 5.24 -17.46
C PHE A 303 -17.26 4.64 -16.19
N PHE A 304 -16.58 3.67 -15.54
CA PHE A 304 -16.90 3.29 -14.16
C PHE A 304 -17.04 4.50 -13.22
N PHE A 305 -16.33 5.61 -13.45
CA PHE A 305 -16.43 6.82 -12.64
C PHE A 305 -17.54 7.80 -13.10
N CYS A 306 -18.51 7.33 -13.90
CA CYS A 306 -19.67 8.10 -14.36
C CYS A 306 -20.98 7.63 -13.71
N ASP A 307 -21.87 8.57 -13.40
CA ASP A 307 -23.17 8.29 -12.78
C ASP A 307 -24.08 7.41 -13.66
N GLU A 308 -24.05 7.60 -14.98
CA GLU A 308 -24.85 6.81 -15.93
C GLU A 308 -24.46 5.32 -15.88
N ASP A 309 -23.16 5.05 -15.90
CA ASP A 309 -22.59 3.71 -15.80
C ASP A 309 -22.79 3.09 -14.41
N GLN A 310 -22.64 3.87 -13.34
CA GLN A 310 -22.90 3.37 -11.99
C GLN A 310 -24.36 2.90 -11.81
N ARG A 311 -25.34 3.54 -12.47
CA ARG A 311 -26.73 3.07 -12.49
C ARG A 311 -26.87 1.71 -13.17
N ALA A 312 -26.15 1.47 -14.26
CA ALA A 312 -26.14 0.16 -14.93
C ALA A 312 -25.45 -0.91 -14.05
N ILE A 313 -24.27 -0.58 -13.51
CA ILE A 313 -23.46 -1.49 -12.68
C ILE A 313 -24.17 -1.87 -11.38
N ARG A 314 -24.95 -0.97 -10.78
CA ARG A 314 -25.69 -1.20 -9.52
C ARG A 314 -26.58 -2.44 -9.57
N ASN A 315 -27.13 -2.76 -10.74
CA ASN A 315 -28.10 -3.84 -10.92
C ASN A 315 -27.45 -5.19 -11.25
N ILE A 316 -26.13 -5.24 -11.47
CA ILE A 316 -25.40 -6.49 -11.74
C ILE A 316 -25.10 -7.19 -10.40
N PRO A 317 -25.55 -8.44 -10.16
CA PRO A 317 -25.42 -9.07 -8.84
C PRO A 317 -23.98 -9.31 -8.40
N TRP A 318 -23.12 -9.77 -9.31
CA TRP A 318 -21.72 -10.08 -9.03
C TRP A 318 -20.79 -9.14 -9.80
N LEU A 319 -19.92 -8.45 -9.09
CA LEU A 319 -18.81 -7.71 -9.69
C LEU A 319 -17.50 -8.42 -9.37
N VAL A 320 -16.64 -8.57 -10.36
CA VAL A 320 -15.27 -9.06 -10.18
C VAL A 320 -14.34 -7.92 -10.57
N MET A 321 -13.66 -7.34 -9.60
CA MET A 321 -12.84 -6.15 -9.80
C MET A 321 -11.35 -6.50 -9.76
N ARG A 322 -10.61 -6.03 -10.76
CA ARG A 322 -9.15 -5.96 -10.72
C ARG A 322 -8.73 -4.51 -10.69
N THR A 323 -7.90 -4.17 -9.71
CA THR A 323 -7.20 -2.89 -9.67
C THR A 323 -5.86 -3.07 -8.96
N ASP A 324 -4.87 -2.29 -9.37
CA ASP A 324 -3.57 -2.19 -8.72
C ASP A 324 -3.35 -0.78 -8.12
N SER A 325 -4.42 0.01 -8.06
CA SER A 325 -4.41 1.43 -7.77
C SER A 325 -5.36 1.77 -6.61
N TYR A 326 -5.12 2.92 -5.95
CA TYR A 326 -6.06 3.48 -4.97
C TYR A 326 -7.14 4.29 -5.68
N ILE A 327 -8.25 3.67 -6.08
CA ILE A 327 -9.27 4.32 -6.95
C ILE A 327 -10.20 5.31 -6.23
N VAL A 328 -10.07 5.43 -4.90
CA VAL A 328 -10.97 6.23 -4.04
C VAL A 328 -11.12 7.69 -4.50
N PRO A 329 -10.08 8.44 -4.90
CA PRO A 329 -10.26 9.80 -5.41
C PRO A 329 -11.21 9.86 -6.63
N GLY A 330 -11.24 8.82 -7.46
CA GLY A 330 -12.20 8.71 -8.57
C GLY A 330 -13.64 8.52 -8.10
N LEU A 331 -13.87 7.85 -6.96
CA LEU A 331 -15.21 7.68 -6.40
C LEU A 331 -15.80 9.01 -5.90
N PHE A 332 -14.97 9.93 -5.42
CA PHE A 332 -15.38 11.29 -5.03
C PHE A 332 -15.78 12.18 -6.23
N LEU A 333 -15.47 11.76 -7.46
CA LEU A 333 -15.90 12.44 -8.69
C LEU A 333 -17.30 12.01 -9.15
N VAL A 334 -17.81 10.88 -8.64
CA VAL A 334 -19.15 10.37 -8.98
C VAL A 334 -20.20 11.14 -8.18
N THR A 335 -21.09 11.86 -8.86
CA THR A 335 -22.01 12.78 -8.16
C THR A 335 -22.99 12.05 -7.24
N GLY A 336 -23.47 10.87 -7.64
CA GLY A 336 -24.38 10.04 -6.87
C GLY A 336 -23.77 9.42 -5.60
N PHE A 337 -22.45 9.53 -5.39
CA PHE A 337 -21.80 9.09 -4.15
C PHE A 337 -21.45 10.24 -3.19
N GLN A 338 -21.55 11.50 -3.63
CA GLN A 338 -21.04 12.65 -2.86
C GLN A 338 -21.71 12.78 -1.49
N ASP A 339 -23.04 12.76 -1.41
CA ASP A 339 -23.75 12.95 -0.14
C ASP A 339 -23.39 11.88 0.91
N GLU A 340 -23.27 10.61 0.48
CA GLU A 340 -22.87 9.52 1.36
C GLU A 340 -21.39 9.64 1.75
N LEU A 341 -20.50 9.96 0.80
CA LEU A 341 -19.07 10.16 1.08
C LEU A 341 -18.83 11.32 2.05
N ASP A 342 -19.58 12.41 1.93
CA ASP A 342 -19.51 13.59 2.78
C ASP A 342 -19.94 13.27 4.22
N SER A 343 -20.96 12.42 4.35
CA SER A 343 -21.45 11.94 5.64
C SER A 343 -20.48 10.96 6.28
N LEU A 344 -19.89 10.05 5.49
CA LEU A 344 -18.91 9.08 5.97
C LEU A 344 -17.59 9.75 6.38
N PHE A 345 -17.09 10.69 5.58
CA PHE A 345 -15.78 11.31 5.74
C PHE A 345 -15.85 12.84 5.70
N PRO A 346 -16.30 13.48 6.79
CA PRO A 346 -16.24 14.95 6.91
C PRO A 346 -14.82 15.48 6.74
N GLU A 347 -13.83 14.74 7.23
CA GLU A 347 -12.40 14.93 6.91
C GLU A 347 -12.04 14.10 5.67
N THR A 348 -12.20 14.70 4.48
CA THR A 348 -11.98 14.03 3.19
C THR A 348 -10.54 13.51 3.00
N ASP A 349 -9.58 14.01 3.77
CA ASP A 349 -8.17 13.57 3.76
C ASP A 349 -7.87 12.41 4.72
N ALA A 350 -8.89 11.69 5.21
CA ALA A 350 -8.72 10.59 6.16
C ALA A 350 -9.41 9.26 5.77
N VAL A 351 -9.81 9.10 4.50
CA VAL A 351 -10.55 7.93 4.03
C VAL A 351 -9.76 6.63 4.24
N PHE A 352 -8.57 6.52 3.66
CA PHE A 352 -7.72 5.34 3.83
C PHE A 352 -7.23 5.19 5.28
N HIS A 353 -7.06 6.30 6.02
CA HIS A 353 -6.71 6.22 7.44
C HIS A 353 -7.73 5.42 8.25
N HIS A 354 -9.03 5.70 8.06
CA HIS A 354 -10.09 4.94 8.74
C HIS A 354 -10.24 3.53 8.16
N LEU A 355 -10.38 3.40 6.85
CA LEU A 355 -10.63 2.10 6.23
C LEU A 355 -9.45 1.13 6.41
N GLY A 356 -8.22 1.64 6.30
CA GLY A 356 -7.02 0.85 6.48
C GLY A 356 -6.87 0.32 7.92
N ARG A 357 -7.16 1.16 8.92
CA ARG A 357 -7.13 0.77 10.34
C ARG A 357 -8.28 -0.16 10.73
N TYR A 358 -9.37 -0.17 9.97
CA TYR A 358 -10.50 -1.09 10.15
C TYR A 358 -10.27 -2.46 9.51
N LEU A 359 -9.72 -2.50 8.29
CA LEU A 359 -9.56 -3.74 7.53
C LEU A 359 -8.28 -4.52 7.88
N PHE A 360 -7.14 -3.83 7.99
CA PHE A 360 -5.83 -4.49 7.91
C PHE A 360 -5.18 -4.67 9.27
N HIS A 361 -5.54 -5.77 9.92
CA HIS A 361 -4.91 -6.23 11.16
C HIS A 361 -3.90 -7.35 10.84
N PRO A 362 -2.61 -7.18 11.12
CA PRO A 362 -1.62 -8.24 10.92
C PRO A 362 -1.96 -9.51 11.72
N THR A 363 -1.78 -10.68 11.11
CA THR A 363 -1.87 -11.96 11.85
C THR A 363 -0.86 -12.02 12.99
N ASN A 364 -1.08 -12.90 13.98
CA ASN A 364 -0.20 -13.03 15.15
C ASN A 364 1.27 -13.27 14.77
N HIS A 365 1.53 -13.98 13.67
CA HIS A 365 2.89 -14.17 13.15
C HIS A 365 3.54 -12.83 12.78
N VAL A 366 2.88 -12.04 11.92
CA VAL A 366 3.39 -10.74 11.47
C VAL A 366 3.42 -9.75 12.64
N TRP A 367 2.40 -9.74 13.49
CA TRP A 367 2.34 -8.89 14.67
C TRP A 367 3.53 -9.14 15.61
N GLY A 368 3.92 -10.41 15.78
CA GLY A 368 5.11 -10.76 16.55
C GLY A 368 6.41 -10.20 15.96
N LEU A 369 6.52 -10.04 14.63
CA LEU A 369 7.66 -9.36 14.00
C LEU A 369 7.66 -7.86 14.36
N VAL A 370 6.49 -7.22 14.30
CA VAL A 370 6.32 -5.79 14.62
C VAL A 370 6.66 -5.52 16.08
N THR A 371 6.03 -6.24 17.01
CA THR A 371 6.19 -5.97 18.45
C THR A 371 7.60 -6.21 18.94
N ARG A 372 8.21 -7.36 18.59
CA ARG A 372 9.60 -7.66 18.98
C ARG A 372 10.59 -6.63 18.45
N TYR A 373 10.43 -6.18 17.20
CA TYR A 373 11.33 -5.18 16.62
C TYR A 373 11.13 -3.81 17.27
N TYR A 374 9.87 -3.40 17.46
CA TYR A 374 9.57 -2.13 18.12
C TYR A 374 10.12 -2.09 19.55
N ASP A 375 9.86 -3.13 20.34
CA ASP A 375 10.26 -3.19 21.75
C ASP A 375 11.79 -3.22 21.91
N ALA A 376 12.50 -3.90 21.01
CA ALA A 376 13.96 -4.01 21.04
C ALA A 376 14.69 -2.75 20.55
N TYR A 377 14.18 -2.08 19.50
CA TYR A 377 14.95 -1.06 18.78
C TYR A 377 14.34 0.35 18.80
N LEU A 378 13.02 0.47 18.99
CA LEU A 378 12.31 1.74 18.78
C LEU A 378 11.63 2.28 20.05
N ALA A 379 11.27 1.42 21.00
CA ALA A 379 10.40 1.77 22.13
C ALA A 379 10.97 2.91 23.00
N THR A 380 12.27 2.91 23.27
CA THR A 380 12.94 3.85 24.19
C THR A 380 13.29 5.20 23.58
N ALA A 381 13.24 5.32 22.25
CA ALA A 381 13.57 6.58 21.57
C ALA A 381 12.51 7.65 21.86
N GLN A 382 12.96 8.88 22.15
CA GLN A 382 12.03 10.01 22.35
C GLN A 382 11.30 10.38 21.06
N GLN A 383 11.99 10.32 19.91
CA GLN A 383 11.40 10.54 18.59
C GLN A 383 11.78 9.40 17.63
N ARG A 384 10.82 9.00 16.80
CA ARG A 384 10.98 7.97 15.78
C ARG A 384 10.76 8.55 14.40
N VAL A 385 11.73 8.38 13.52
CA VAL A 385 11.67 8.86 12.14
C VAL A 385 11.72 7.65 11.21
N GLY A 386 10.62 7.40 10.49
CA GLY A 386 10.59 6.36 9.47
C GLY A 386 11.03 6.92 8.12
N ILE A 387 11.92 6.21 7.44
CA ILE A 387 12.42 6.57 6.11
C ILE A 387 12.18 5.37 5.18
N GLN A 388 11.21 5.54 4.30
CA GLN A 388 10.85 4.54 3.31
C GLN A 388 11.57 4.83 2.00
N VAL A 389 12.48 3.92 1.61
CA VAL A 389 13.36 4.09 0.45
C VAL A 389 13.04 3.04 -0.62
N ARG A 390 12.42 3.47 -1.72
CA ARG A 390 12.14 2.66 -2.90
C ARG A 390 12.97 3.13 -4.09
N VAL A 391 13.87 2.27 -4.55
CA VAL A 391 14.55 2.42 -5.84
C VAL A 391 13.75 1.68 -6.90
N PHE A 392 13.25 2.34 -7.95
CA PHE A 392 12.44 1.71 -9.00
C PHE A 392 13.32 1.03 -10.06
N GLY A 393 12.90 -0.16 -10.51
CA GLY A 393 13.64 -0.99 -11.47
C GLY A 393 14.88 -1.66 -10.88
N ALA A 394 15.73 -2.21 -11.76
CA ALA A 394 16.99 -2.88 -11.40
C ALA A 394 18.17 -1.88 -11.25
N GLN A 395 17.90 -0.65 -10.84
CA GLN A 395 18.94 0.37 -10.70
C GLN A 395 19.92 0.01 -9.58
N PRO A 396 21.21 0.35 -9.69
CA PRO A 396 22.22 0.14 -8.65
C PRO A 396 21.94 1.01 -7.41
N GLU A 397 22.77 0.85 -6.37
CA GLU A 397 22.77 1.78 -5.22
C GLU A 397 23.04 3.20 -5.71
N SER A 398 22.31 4.19 -5.18
CA SER A 398 22.36 5.56 -5.68
C SER A 398 22.88 6.52 -4.60
N PRO A 399 24.13 7.00 -4.71
CA PRO A 399 24.64 8.07 -3.86
C PRO A 399 23.81 9.35 -3.95
N LYS A 400 23.22 9.64 -5.12
CA LYS A 400 22.31 10.78 -5.29
C LYS A 400 21.04 10.64 -4.45
N LEU A 401 20.48 9.42 -4.35
CA LEU A 401 19.32 9.17 -3.51
C LEU A 401 19.69 9.25 -2.02
N LEU A 402 20.86 8.75 -1.63
CA LEU A 402 21.37 8.92 -0.26
C LEU A 402 21.50 10.40 0.09
N ASP A 403 22.11 11.20 -0.78
CA ASP A 403 22.25 12.65 -0.62
C ASP A 403 20.89 13.36 -0.52
N GLN A 404 19.92 12.95 -1.34
CA GLN A 404 18.54 13.43 -1.25
C GLN A 404 17.90 13.08 0.11
N ILE A 405 18.08 11.85 0.61
CA ILE A 405 17.56 11.41 1.91
C ILE A 405 18.17 12.26 3.04
N THR A 406 19.50 12.40 3.07
CA THR A 406 20.21 13.12 4.14
C THR A 406 19.89 14.61 4.09
N THR A 407 19.90 15.22 2.90
CA THR A 407 19.56 16.64 2.74
C THR A 407 18.09 16.91 3.10
N CYS A 408 17.15 16.04 2.70
CA CYS A 408 15.74 16.16 3.10
C CYS A 408 15.60 16.13 4.63
N THR A 409 16.16 15.09 5.26
CA THR A 409 15.97 14.87 6.70
C THR A 409 16.63 15.96 7.55
N GLN A 410 17.78 16.49 7.13
CA GLN A 410 18.48 17.58 7.81
C GLN A 410 17.79 18.92 7.62
N LYS A 411 17.47 19.29 6.36
CA LYS A 411 16.82 20.57 6.03
C LYS A 411 15.46 20.72 6.71
N GLU A 412 14.69 19.63 6.75
CA GLU A 412 13.37 19.60 7.40
C GLU A 412 13.43 19.29 8.91
N LYS A 413 14.65 19.31 9.49
CA LYS A 413 14.91 19.16 10.94
C LYS A 413 14.37 17.85 11.53
N LEU A 414 14.22 16.82 10.70
CA LEU A 414 13.86 15.48 11.15
C LEU A 414 15.06 14.83 11.82
N LEU A 415 16.25 14.98 11.23
CA LEU A 415 17.52 14.51 11.76
C LEU A 415 18.53 15.67 11.86
N PRO A 416 19.46 15.62 12.83
CA PRO A 416 20.47 16.66 12.97
C PRO A 416 21.57 16.56 11.91
N GLU A 417 22.20 17.68 11.60
CA GLU A 417 23.46 17.69 10.85
C GLU A 417 24.59 17.06 11.68
N VAL A 418 25.63 16.57 11.01
CA VAL A 418 26.83 16.03 11.64
C VAL A 418 27.99 17.02 11.52
N ILE A 419 28.83 17.11 12.55
CA ILE A 419 29.99 17.99 12.58
C ILE A 419 31.07 17.42 11.65
N ALA A 420 31.70 18.27 10.83
CA ALA A 420 32.72 17.85 9.88
C ALA A 420 33.97 17.29 10.60
N ALA A 421 34.59 16.28 10.00
CA ALA A 421 35.81 15.68 10.54
C ALA A 421 36.93 16.72 10.70
N GLY A 422 37.39 16.93 11.93
CA GLY A 422 38.47 17.86 12.26
C GLY A 422 38.03 19.19 12.89
N GLU A 423 36.73 19.48 12.93
CA GLU A 423 36.21 20.59 13.73
C GLU A 423 36.11 20.18 15.20
N PRO A 424 36.51 21.05 16.15
CA PRO A 424 36.40 20.72 17.55
C PRO A 424 34.92 20.50 17.90
N PRO A 425 34.56 19.41 18.58
CA PRO A 425 33.19 19.23 19.05
C PRO A 425 32.86 20.45 19.90
N VAL A 426 31.72 21.10 19.62
CA VAL A 426 31.23 22.17 20.49
C VAL A 426 30.93 21.51 21.83
N VAL A 427 31.84 21.67 22.79
CA VAL A 427 31.72 21.15 24.16
C VAL A 427 30.75 22.03 24.93
N ASP A 428 29.54 22.22 24.41
CA ASP A 428 28.42 22.54 25.26
C ASP A 428 27.93 21.20 25.78
N VAL A 429 28.15 20.97 27.08
CA VAL A 429 27.66 19.81 27.82
C VAL A 429 26.25 19.51 27.33
N ALA A 430 26.09 18.40 26.59
CA ALA A 430 24.78 18.00 26.09
C ALA A 430 23.83 18.09 27.29
N PRO A 431 22.77 18.92 27.23
CA PRO A 431 21.90 19.09 28.38
C PRO A 431 21.47 17.70 28.80
N ALA A 432 21.35 17.44 30.11
CA ALA A 432 21.06 16.11 30.67
C ALA A 432 19.79 15.43 30.10
N ASN A 433 19.04 16.14 29.24
CA ASN A 433 17.90 15.71 28.45
C ASN A 433 18.16 15.73 26.92
N SER A 434 19.34 15.30 26.43
CA SER A 434 19.56 15.20 24.98
C SER A 434 18.54 14.24 24.37
N LYS A 435 17.84 14.72 23.33
CA LYS A 435 16.73 13.96 22.73
C LYS A 435 17.29 12.79 21.94
N SER A 436 16.81 11.57 22.21
CA SER A 436 17.18 10.38 21.45
C SER A 436 16.23 10.20 20.25
N LYS A 437 16.82 9.97 19.07
CA LYS A 437 16.12 9.67 17.83
C LYS A 437 16.42 8.24 17.38
N ALA A 438 15.38 7.48 17.08
CA ALA A 438 15.51 6.20 16.36
C ALA A 438 15.02 6.38 14.93
N VAL A 439 15.88 6.06 13.97
CA VAL A 439 15.60 6.12 12.55
C VAL A 439 15.33 4.71 12.06
N LEU A 440 14.12 4.48 11.55
CA LEU A 440 13.73 3.22 10.92
C LEU A 440 13.85 3.37 9.41
N VAL A 441 14.83 2.70 8.80
CA VAL A 441 15.02 2.69 7.35
C VAL A 441 14.43 1.39 6.79
N THR A 442 13.53 1.50 5.83
CA THR A 442 13.01 0.34 5.08
C THR A 442 13.40 0.47 3.62
N SER A 443 14.14 -0.51 3.12
CA SER A 443 14.52 -0.58 1.71
C SER A 443 14.84 -2.03 1.34
N LEU A 444 14.69 -2.36 0.05
CA LEU A 444 15.21 -3.63 -0.45
C LEU A 444 16.73 -3.71 -0.27
N LYS A 445 17.45 -2.58 -0.31
CA LYS A 445 18.91 -2.52 -0.23
C LYS A 445 19.36 -2.09 1.16
N SER A 446 20.29 -2.85 1.75
CA SER A 446 20.88 -2.50 3.05
C SER A 446 21.77 -1.26 3.02
N TRP A 447 22.29 -0.91 1.84
CA TRP A 447 23.29 0.15 1.67
C TRP A 447 22.88 1.52 2.22
N TYR A 448 21.63 1.94 2.05
CA TYR A 448 21.16 3.24 2.57
C TYR A 448 21.21 3.29 4.09
N TYR A 449 20.78 2.21 4.75
CA TYR A 449 20.89 2.06 6.19
C TYR A 449 22.35 2.05 6.65
N GLU A 450 23.21 1.25 6.02
CA GLU A 450 24.62 1.15 6.43
C GLU A 450 25.33 2.51 6.31
N LYS A 451 25.05 3.28 5.25
CA LYS A 451 25.62 4.62 5.06
C LYS A 451 25.11 5.62 6.09
N MET A 452 23.81 5.64 6.37
CA MET A 452 23.25 6.53 7.40
C MET A 452 23.75 6.16 8.80
N LYS A 453 23.84 4.86 9.10
CA LYS A 453 24.37 4.37 10.37
C LYS A 453 25.83 4.77 10.57
N SER A 454 26.69 4.55 9.56
CA SER A 454 28.10 4.97 9.58
C SER A 454 28.24 6.48 9.79
N MET A 455 27.43 7.30 9.10
CA MET A 455 27.41 8.75 9.27
C MET A 455 27.20 9.19 10.74
N TYR A 456 26.14 8.71 11.40
CA TYR A 456 25.83 9.07 12.78
C TYR A 456 26.67 8.35 13.84
N TRP A 457 27.36 7.27 13.46
CA TRP A 457 28.31 6.57 14.33
C TRP A 457 29.66 7.26 14.37
N GLU A 458 30.17 7.68 13.22
CA GLU A 458 31.53 8.21 13.07
C GLU A 458 31.63 9.70 13.40
N HIS A 459 30.51 10.43 13.39
CA HIS A 459 30.48 11.89 13.55
C HIS A 459 29.49 12.31 14.64
N ALA A 460 29.90 13.29 15.46
CA ALA A 460 29.02 13.90 16.45
C ALA A 460 27.93 14.74 15.77
N THR A 461 26.73 14.76 16.35
CA THR A 461 25.63 15.60 15.86
C THR A 461 25.82 17.05 16.28
N ALA A 462 25.50 17.99 15.40
CA ALA A 462 25.62 19.42 15.66
C ALA A 462 24.71 19.91 16.80
N THR A 463 23.65 19.15 17.10
CA THR A 463 22.67 19.44 18.16
C THR A 463 22.94 18.71 19.48
N GLY A 464 23.91 17.78 19.50
CA GLY A 464 24.14 16.87 20.63
C GLY A 464 23.05 15.81 20.83
N GLU A 465 22.09 15.68 19.90
CA GLU A 465 21.08 14.62 19.92
C GLU A 465 21.70 13.26 19.61
N ALA A 466 21.28 12.22 20.33
CA ALA A 466 21.71 10.85 20.07
C ALA A 466 20.84 10.25 18.94
N VAL A 467 21.47 9.79 17.86
CA VAL A 467 20.77 9.19 16.71
C VAL A 467 21.17 7.73 16.57
N SER A 468 20.18 6.84 16.53
CA SER A 468 20.36 5.42 16.21
C SER A 468 19.61 5.11 14.92
N VAL A 469 20.24 4.36 14.02
CA VAL A 469 19.65 3.97 12.73
C VAL A 469 19.46 2.46 12.73
N HIS A 470 18.30 2.00 12.26
CA HIS A 470 17.87 0.60 12.30
C HIS A 470 17.18 0.22 10.99
N GLN A 471 17.41 -1.01 10.51
CA GLN A 471 16.69 -1.59 9.38
C GLN A 471 16.21 -3.01 9.74
N PRO A 472 14.91 -3.34 9.57
CA PRO A 472 14.40 -4.66 9.95
C PRO A 472 14.85 -5.78 9.03
N SER A 473 14.84 -5.54 7.72
CA SER A 473 15.28 -6.52 6.72
C SER A 473 15.87 -5.85 5.47
N HIS A 474 16.59 -6.65 4.68
CA HIS A 474 17.16 -6.25 3.39
C HIS A 474 17.01 -7.41 2.39
N GLU A 475 15.89 -7.45 1.67
CA GLU A 475 15.56 -8.60 0.80
C GLU A 475 16.28 -8.57 -0.57
N GLU A 476 17.02 -7.50 -0.86
CA GLU A 476 17.77 -7.18 -2.10
C GLU A 476 16.88 -7.04 -3.36
N TYR A 477 15.90 -7.93 -3.53
CA TYR A 477 14.97 -7.99 -4.64
C TYR A 477 13.54 -8.17 -4.14
N GLN A 478 12.58 -7.51 -4.81
CA GLN A 478 11.17 -7.71 -4.54
C GLN A 478 10.72 -9.11 -5.01
N ARG A 479 10.22 -9.93 -4.09
CA ARG A 479 9.66 -11.25 -4.39
C ARG A 479 8.16 -11.27 -4.10
N PHE A 480 7.35 -11.16 -5.15
CA PHE A 480 5.89 -11.21 -5.04
C PHE A 480 5.41 -12.63 -4.65
N GLY A 481 4.52 -12.74 -3.66
CA GLY A 481 3.87 -14.02 -3.32
C GLY A 481 4.82 -15.07 -2.75
N ALA A 482 5.85 -14.64 -2.02
CA ALA A 482 6.75 -15.51 -1.29
C ALA A 482 6.55 -15.34 0.23
N ARG A 483 6.15 -16.43 0.91
CA ARG A 483 5.62 -16.43 2.30
C ARG A 483 6.39 -15.62 3.32
N SER A 484 7.72 -15.74 3.33
CA SER A 484 8.55 -15.00 4.29
C SER A 484 8.77 -13.54 3.90
N HIS A 485 8.60 -13.19 2.63
CA HIS A 485 8.88 -11.86 2.08
C HIS A 485 7.71 -10.90 2.34
N ASP A 486 6.48 -11.27 1.99
CA ASP A 486 5.34 -10.36 2.16
C ASP A 486 4.96 -10.20 3.65
N GLY A 487 5.19 -11.22 4.49
CA GLY A 487 5.07 -11.09 5.94
C GLY A 487 6.03 -10.06 6.56
N LYS A 488 7.29 -10.03 6.11
CA LYS A 488 8.26 -9.00 6.54
C LYS A 488 7.92 -7.63 5.98
N ALA A 489 7.55 -7.56 4.70
CA ALA A 489 7.10 -6.31 4.08
C ALA A 489 5.90 -5.70 4.83
N TRP A 490 4.94 -6.54 5.24
CA TRP A 490 3.80 -6.08 6.03
C TRP A 490 4.23 -5.58 7.42
N ALA A 491 5.15 -6.29 8.09
CA ALA A 491 5.71 -5.84 9.36
C ALA A 491 6.45 -4.50 9.23
N GLU A 492 7.22 -4.29 8.16
CA GLU A 492 7.93 -3.05 7.89
C GLU A 492 6.99 -1.87 7.63
N ILE A 493 5.94 -2.06 6.80
CA ILE A 493 4.88 -1.05 6.61
C ILE A 493 4.26 -0.66 7.95
N TYR A 494 3.96 -1.66 8.79
CA TYR A 494 3.34 -1.42 10.08
C TYR A 494 4.29 -0.68 11.03
N LEU A 495 5.57 -1.06 11.08
CA LEU A 495 6.61 -0.39 11.88
C LEU A 495 6.81 1.07 11.46
N LEU A 496 6.86 1.36 10.15
CA LEU A 496 6.86 2.74 9.66
C LEU A 496 5.65 3.50 10.19
N SER A 497 4.46 2.88 10.20
CA SER A 497 3.23 3.50 10.70
C SER A 497 3.24 3.84 12.20
N LEU A 498 4.24 3.37 12.95
CA LEU A 498 4.44 3.67 14.38
C LEU A 498 5.47 4.79 14.62
N SER A 499 5.99 5.39 13.55
CA SER A 499 6.93 6.53 13.62
C SER A 499 6.20 7.83 13.95
N ASP A 500 6.92 8.81 14.51
CA ASP A 500 6.37 10.14 14.79
C ASP A 500 6.45 11.06 13.55
N ALA A 501 7.40 10.80 12.67
CA ALA A 501 7.56 11.46 11.37
C ALA A 501 7.92 10.44 10.29
N LEU A 502 7.52 10.73 9.05
CA LEU A 502 7.73 9.86 7.90
C LEU A 502 8.34 10.62 6.72
N VAL A 503 9.35 10.00 6.12
CA VAL A 503 9.88 10.33 4.79
C VAL A 503 9.57 9.17 3.87
N THR A 504 8.95 9.42 2.71
CA THR A 504 8.55 8.38 1.75
C THR A 504 9.14 8.63 0.37
N SER A 505 9.33 7.56 -0.39
CA SER A 505 9.72 7.66 -1.80
C SER A 505 8.48 7.89 -2.65
N GLY A 506 8.52 8.90 -3.53
CA GLY A 506 7.43 9.17 -4.47
C GLY A 506 7.07 7.94 -5.30
N TRP A 507 5.79 7.82 -5.69
CA TRP A 507 5.20 6.68 -6.40
C TRP A 507 5.11 5.38 -5.58
N SER A 508 5.66 5.32 -4.36
CA SER A 508 5.71 4.07 -3.59
C SER A 508 4.41 3.83 -2.81
N THR A 509 3.61 2.88 -3.28
CA THR A 509 2.40 2.44 -2.57
C THR A 509 2.69 1.83 -1.19
N PHE A 510 3.89 1.27 -0.98
CA PHE A 510 4.38 0.84 0.34
C PHE A 510 4.40 2.02 1.34
N GLY A 511 4.91 3.18 0.89
CA GLY A 511 4.91 4.42 1.67
C GLY A 511 3.50 4.95 1.92
N TYR A 512 2.62 4.90 0.91
CA TYR A 512 1.23 5.33 1.07
C TYR A 512 0.45 4.52 2.12
N VAL A 513 0.66 3.20 2.17
CA VAL A 513 0.02 2.39 3.20
C VAL A 513 0.54 2.77 4.59
N ALA A 514 1.86 2.91 4.73
CA ALA A 514 2.47 3.28 6.01
C ALA A 514 1.97 4.64 6.52
N GLN A 515 1.99 5.67 5.67
CA GLN A 515 1.57 7.03 6.05
C GLN A 515 0.07 7.11 6.39
N GLY A 516 -0.75 6.37 5.65
CA GLY A 516 -2.18 6.29 5.86
C GLY A 516 -2.54 5.62 7.18
N LEU A 517 -1.90 4.49 7.50
CA LEU A 517 -2.06 3.83 8.80
C LEU A 517 -1.54 4.68 9.96
N ALA A 518 -0.46 5.45 9.73
CA ALA A 518 0.11 6.36 10.72
C ALA A 518 -0.82 7.55 11.02
N GLY A 519 -1.63 7.96 10.04
CA GLY A 519 -2.32 9.24 10.09
C GLY A 519 -1.36 10.42 9.96
N LEU A 520 -0.30 10.27 9.16
CA LEU A 520 0.76 11.26 9.00
C LEU A 520 0.86 11.71 7.54
N THR A 521 0.85 13.03 7.34
CA THR A 521 1.29 13.62 6.07
C THR A 521 2.81 13.51 5.98
N PRO A 522 3.38 12.76 5.03
CA PRO A 522 4.83 12.52 4.96
C PRO A 522 5.58 13.70 4.33
N TRP A 523 6.91 13.64 4.42
CA TRP A 523 7.82 14.32 3.50
C TRP A 523 8.15 13.38 2.33
N VAL A 524 7.89 13.81 1.10
CA VAL A 524 8.02 12.95 -0.08
C VAL A 524 9.28 13.30 -0.86
N MET A 525 10.14 12.30 -1.06
CA MET A 525 11.29 12.38 -1.96
C MET A 525 10.82 12.16 -3.38
N HIS A 526 10.85 13.22 -4.19
CA HIS A 526 10.34 13.20 -5.56
C HIS A 526 11.39 12.57 -6.48
N LYS A 527 10.92 11.77 -7.45
CA LYS A 527 11.77 11.30 -8.54
C LYS A 527 11.96 12.45 -9.54
N PRO A 528 13.20 12.82 -9.90
CA PRO A 528 13.43 13.79 -10.96
C PRO A 528 12.82 13.32 -12.28
N ALA A 529 12.18 14.22 -13.03
CA ALA A 529 11.50 13.88 -14.28
C ALA A 529 12.46 13.35 -15.38
N ASN A 530 13.76 13.65 -15.29
CA ASN A 530 14.82 13.16 -16.16
C ASN A 530 16.09 12.86 -15.35
N ASP A 531 16.76 11.73 -15.61
CA ASP A 531 18.07 11.40 -15.00
C ASP A 531 19.18 12.42 -15.34
N THR A 532 18.96 13.23 -16.38
CA THR A 532 19.86 14.28 -16.89
C THR A 532 19.50 15.69 -16.42
N ALA A 533 18.34 15.89 -15.80
CA ALA A 533 18.10 17.09 -15.02
C ALA A 533 18.93 16.92 -13.75
N ALA A 534 20.22 17.30 -13.83
CA ALA A 534 20.95 17.74 -12.65
C ALA A 534 19.95 18.57 -11.85
N ALA A 535 19.70 18.20 -10.59
CA ALA A 535 18.81 18.93 -9.71
C ALA A 535 19.04 20.41 -9.98
N ALA A 536 18.09 21.03 -10.70
CA ALA A 536 18.16 22.46 -10.89
C ALA A 536 18.22 22.98 -9.45
N GLY A 537 19.17 23.85 -9.13
CA GLY A 537 19.52 24.20 -7.74
C GLY A 537 18.35 24.70 -6.87
N ASP A 538 17.15 24.83 -7.46
CA ASP A 538 15.90 25.25 -6.84
C ASP A 538 14.95 24.08 -6.45
N ASP A 539 15.16 22.84 -6.90
CA ASP A 539 14.28 21.73 -6.52
C ASP A 539 14.62 21.20 -5.11
N PRO A 540 13.68 21.27 -4.14
CA PRO A 540 13.95 20.81 -2.79
C PRO A 540 14.09 19.27 -2.76
N PRO A 541 14.94 18.73 -1.86
CA PRO A 541 15.21 17.29 -1.78
C PRO A 541 13.95 16.47 -1.46
N CYS A 542 13.01 17.06 -0.74
CA CYS A 542 11.67 16.54 -0.51
C CYS A 542 10.69 17.70 -0.30
N ARG A 543 9.39 17.41 -0.34
CA ARG A 543 8.33 18.37 -0.01
C ARG A 543 7.33 17.71 0.93
N ARG A 544 6.68 18.51 1.79
CA ARG A 544 5.58 18.03 2.59
C ARG A 544 4.42 17.73 1.66
N ASP A 545 3.87 16.52 1.74
CA ASP A 545 2.74 16.12 0.92
C ASP A 545 1.49 16.96 1.24
N VAL A 546 0.54 17.02 0.32
CA VAL A 546 -0.72 17.78 0.50
C VAL A 546 -1.68 17.12 1.50
N SER A 547 -1.55 15.81 1.71
CA SER A 547 -2.35 15.05 2.68
C SER A 547 -1.74 13.67 2.95
N MET A 548 -2.26 12.97 3.97
CA MET A 548 -1.89 11.58 4.27
C MET A 548 -2.52 10.55 3.33
N GLU A 549 -3.40 10.96 2.41
CA GLU A 549 -4.09 10.04 1.50
C GLU A 549 -3.14 9.46 0.42
N PRO A 550 -3.32 8.18 0.05
CA PRO A 550 -2.62 7.59 -1.09
C PRO A 550 -2.95 8.30 -2.41
N CYS A 551 -2.02 8.22 -3.36
CA CYS A 551 -2.23 8.72 -4.72
C CYS A 551 -2.89 7.67 -5.63
N PHE A 552 -3.94 8.07 -6.36
CA PHE A 552 -4.50 7.33 -7.48
C PHE A 552 -3.65 7.58 -8.73
N HIS A 553 -2.85 6.61 -9.14
CA HIS A 553 -1.88 6.76 -10.25
C HIS A 553 -2.50 6.75 -11.65
N ALA A 554 -3.66 6.12 -11.83
CA ALA A 554 -4.32 5.95 -13.13
C ALA A 554 -5.76 6.51 -13.17
N PRO A 555 -5.98 7.79 -12.82
CA PRO A 555 -7.32 8.36 -12.72
C PRO A 555 -8.01 8.51 -14.10
N PRO A 556 -9.34 8.70 -14.12
CA PRO A 556 -10.03 9.16 -15.31
C PRO A 556 -9.64 10.60 -15.66
N PHE A 557 -9.59 10.92 -16.95
CA PHE A 557 -9.41 12.28 -17.48
C PHE A 557 -10.61 12.63 -18.38
N TYR A 558 -11.81 12.54 -17.82
CA TYR A 558 -13.07 12.65 -18.56
C TYR A 558 -14.15 13.29 -17.69
N ASP A 559 -14.89 14.24 -18.27
CA ASP A 559 -16.10 14.81 -17.69
C ASP A 559 -17.31 14.06 -18.26
N CYS A 560 -17.97 13.26 -17.41
CA CYS A 560 -19.12 12.46 -17.78
C CYS A 560 -20.32 13.31 -18.23
N ARG A 561 -20.50 14.51 -17.66
CA ARG A 561 -21.64 15.39 -17.96
C ARG A 561 -21.44 16.11 -19.28
N LEU A 562 -20.22 16.58 -19.54
CA LEU A 562 -19.86 17.27 -20.79
C LEU A 562 -19.42 16.32 -21.90
N LYS A 563 -19.37 15.01 -21.61
CA LYS A 563 -18.96 13.92 -22.51
C LYS A 563 -17.64 14.21 -23.25
N ARG A 564 -16.65 14.79 -22.55
CA ARG A 564 -15.36 15.20 -23.13
C ARG A 564 -14.20 15.06 -22.14
N GLY A 565 -12.98 15.00 -22.67
CA GLY A 565 -11.77 15.00 -21.84
C GLY A 565 -11.67 16.27 -20.99
N ALA A 566 -11.40 16.10 -19.70
CA ALA A 566 -11.31 17.19 -18.74
C ALA A 566 -10.36 16.84 -17.59
N ASP A 567 -9.77 17.87 -17.00
CA ASP A 567 -8.88 17.76 -15.86
C ASP A 567 -9.67 17.52 -14.56
N THR A 568 -9.73 16.26 -14.16
CA THR A 568 -10.45 15.78 -12.98
C THR A 568 -9.86 16.29 -11.67
N GLY A 569 -8.59 16.69 -11.64
CA GLY A 569 -7.94 17.32 -10.48
C GLY A 569 -8.38 18.78 -10.23
N LYS A 570 -9.25 19.31 -11.09
CA LYS A 570 -9.82 20.67 -10.99
C LYS A 570 -11.34 20.69 -10.91
N MET A 571 -11.98 19.52 -10.85
CA MET A 571 -13.45 19.42 -10.85
C MET A 571 -14.06 19.72 -9.48
N VAL A 572 -13.44 19.23 -8.41
CA VAL A 572 -13.91 19.44 -7.03
C VAL A 572 -12.72 19.81 -6.13
N PRO A 573 -12.91 20.68 -5.12
CA PRO A 573 -11.80 21.25 -4.36
C PRO A 573 -11.02 20.24 -3.50
N HIS A 574 -11.67 19.14 -3.10
CA HIS A 574 -11.10 18.09 -2.25
C HIS A 574 -10.43 16.94 -3.03
N VAL A 575 -10.39 17.01 -4.37
CA VAL A 575 -9.64 16.10 -5.22
C VAL A 575 -8.61 16.94 -5.98
N ARG A 576 -7.32 16.69 -5.74
CA ARG A 576 -6.22 17.44 -6.36
C ARG A 576 -5.17 16.51 -6.94
N HIS A 577 -4.31 17.03 -7.80
CA HIS A 577 -3.17 16.26 -8.27
C HIS A 577 -2.22 15.89 -7.13
N CYS A 578 -1.58 14.73 -7.26
CA CYS A 578 -0.51 14.32 -6.36
C CYS A 578 0.77 15.10 -6.70
N ASP A 579 1.59 15.40 -5.69
CA ASP A 579 2.86 16.09 -5.92
C ASP A 579 3.91 15.15 -6.55
N ASP A 580 3.87 13.87 -6.20
CA ASP A 580 4.84 12.86 -6.64
C ASP A 580 4.49 12.22 -7.98
N VAL A 581 3.19 12.05 -8.27
CA VAL A 581 2.65 11.62 -9.55
C VAL A 581 1.77 12.74 -10.11
N GLN A 582 2.36 13.61 -10.93
CA GLN A 582 1.72 14.87 -11.36
C GLN A 582 0.37 14.71 -12.08
N TRP A 583 0.12 13.58 -12.72
CA TRP A 583 -1.18 13.27 -13.35
C TRP A 583 -2.12 12.47 -12.43
N GLY A 584 -1.60 11.92 -11.34
CA GLY A 584 -2.38 11.19 -10.36
C GLY A 584 -3.31 12.11 -9.58
N LEU A 585 -4.26 11.53 -8.85
CA LEU A 585 -5.20 12.25 -8.00
C LEU A 585 -5.09 11.79 -6.55
N LYS A 586 -5.26 12.69 -5.60
CA LYS A 586 -5.42 12.35 -4.19
C LYS A 586 -6.43 13.26 -3.51
N LEU A 587 -6.98 12.76 -2.41
CA LEU A 587 -7.90 13.52 -1.59
C LEU A 587 -7.14 14.49 -0.70
N VAL A 588 -7.67 15.69 -0.56
CA VAL A 588 -7.20 16.71 0.36
C VAL A 588 -8.35 17.20 1.21
N ARG A 589 -8.04 17.86 2.32
CA ARG A 589 -9.05 18.43 3.21
C ARG A 589 -9.88 19.47 2.47
N ARG A 590 -11.20 19.48 2.68
CA ARG A 590 -12.04 20.61 2.29
C ARG A 590 -11.60 21.85 3.06
N GLY A 591 -11.30 22.91 2.33
CA GLY A 591 -10.95 24.23 2.88
C GLY A 591 -12.16 24.96 3.43
#